data_AF-A0A1G1C430-F1
#
_entry.id   AF-A0A1G1C430-F1
#
_cell.length_a   1.000
_cell.length_b   1.000
_cell.length_c   1.000
_cell.angle_alpha   90.00
_cell.angle_beta   90.00
_cell.angle_gamma   90.00
#
_symmetry.space_group_name_H-M   'P 1'
#
loop_
_entity.id
_entity.type
_entity.pdbx_description
1 polymer ?
#
loop_
_entity_poly.entity_id
_entity_poly.type
_entity_poly.pdbx_seq_one_letter_code
_entity_poly.pdbx_strand_id
1 'polypeptide(L)'
;MKLRERILVMTVLVGVAALGALPAACAGDLLAKLQSIRIEKIDVQDVSVDEVFKQLRATSKELDPDHEGVNFVFKPCANGDTSFRKRNVTISFKRLPLGEVIRYVCLSAGLHYGVEDSAVVVADQSVSLAGMETRFYRVEAGVLDAPRTRKAKPLKGPGEN
;
A
#
# COMPACT_ATOMS: atom_id res chain seq x y z
N MET A 1 39.47 -38.28 27.38
CA MET A 1 38.35 -37.40 27.78
C MET A 1 37.45 -37.23 26.55
N LYS A 2 36.76 -38.31 26.16
CA LYS A 2 35.34 -38.61 26.50
C LYS A 2 34.43 -37.52 25.92
N LEU A 3 34.12 -37.63 24.64
CA LEU A 3 33.01 -38.42 24.07
C LEU A 3 31.70 -37.63 24.18
N ARG A 4 31.34 -37.12 23.01
CA ARG A 4 30.07 -36.54 22.59
C ARG A 4 28.91 -37.30 23.22
N GLU A 5 28.12 -36.59 24.01
CA GLU A 5 26.95 -37.17 24.66
C GLU A 5 25.79 -36.17 24.57
N ARG A 6 24.62 -36.72 24.19
CA ARG A 6 23.25 -36.18 24.33
C ARG A 6 22.71 -35.36 23.16
N ILE A 7 22.63 -35.99 21.99
CA ILE A 7 21.50 -35.78 21.06
C ILE A 7 20.63 -37.03 21.18
N LEU A 8 19.62 -36.98 22.05
CA LEU A 8 18.59 -38.00 22.11
C LEU A 8 17.24 -37.32 22.41
N VAL A 9 16.29 -37.64 21.52
CA VAL A 9 14.83 -37.58 21.66
C VAL A 9 14.19 -36.26 22.09
N MET A 10 13.40 -35.70 21.18
CA MET A 10 11.97 -35.47 21.43
C MET A 10 11.29 -35.12 20.10
N THR A 11 10.93 -36.17 19.37
CA THR A 11 9.86 -36.14 18.38
C THR A 11 8.59 -35.72 19.11
N VAL A 12 8.22 -34.44 18.99
CA VAL A 12 6.90 -33.97 19.41
C VAL A 12 6.11 -33.74 18.13
N LEU A 13 5.36 -34.78 17.79
CA LEU A 13 4.29 -34.76 16.81
C LEU A 13 3.15 -33.91 17.41
N VAL A 14 3.14 -32.61 17.15
CA VAL A 14 1.95 -31.78 17.36
C VAL A 14 1.28 -31.64 16.00
N GLY A 15 0.40 -32.61 15.73
CA GLY A 15 -0.70 -32.40 14.81
C GLY A 15 -1.65 -31.41 15.44
N VAL A 16 -1.62 -30.16 14.97
CA VAL A 16 -2.72 -29.22 15.13
C VAL A 16 -3.28 -28.96 13.75
N ALA A 17 -4.46 -29.52 13.54
CA ALA A 17 -5.39 -29.09 12.53
C ALA A 17 -5.75 -27.62 12.79
N ALA A 18 -5.52 -26.77 11.79
CA ALA A 18 -6.29 -25.55 11.63
C ALA A 18 -6.48 -25.32 10.13
N LEU A 19 -7.64 -25.80 9.67
CA LEU A 19 -8.33 -25.30 8.50
C LEU A 19 -8.66 -23.82 8.78
N GLY A 20 -7.69 -22.95 8.56
CA GLY A 20 -7.84 -21.50 8.69
C GLY A 20 -8.13 -20.92 7.32
N ALA A 21 -9.35 -20.43 7.15
CA ALA A 21 -9.73 -19.61 6.02
C ALA A 21 -8.65 -18.55 5.75
N LEU A 22 -8.22 -18.41 4.49
CA LEU A 22 -7.57 -17.18 4.05
C LEU A 22 -8.55 -16.06 4.37
N PRO A 23 -8.25 -15.16 5.32
CA PRO A 23 -9.02 -13.95 5.43
C PRO A 23 -8.76 -13.22 4.13
N ALA A 24 -9.82 -12.89 3.39
CA ALA A 24 -9.79 -11.66 2.63
C ALA A 24 -9.39 -10.60 3.65
N ALA A 25 -8.13 -10.16 3.59
CA ALA A 25 -7.62 -9.12 4.44
C ALA A 25 -8.42 -7.88 4.09
N CYS A 26 -9.56 -7.68 4.74
CA CYS A 26 -10.28 -6.44 4.72
C CYS A 26 -9.24 -5.38 5.08
N ALA A 27 -9.04 -4.37 4.23
CA ALA A 27 -8.05 -3.30 4.36
C ALA A 27 -7.78 -2.75 5.78
N GLY A 28 -8.68 -2.96 6.75
CA GLY A 28 -8.50 -2.68 8.17
C GLY A 28 -7.49 -3.55 8.93
N ASP A 29 -7.34 -4.84 8.63
CA ASP A 29 -6.44 -5.73 9.38
C ASP A 29 -4.97 -5.41 9.13
N LEU A 30 -4.58 -5.14 7.87
CA LEU A 30 -3.22 -4.75 7.53
C LEU A 30 -2.88 -3.37 8.12
N LEU A 31 -3.80 -2.41 8.03
CA LEU A 31 -3.59 -1.07 8.60
C LEU A 31 -3.41 -1.14 10.13
N ALA A 32 -4.20 -1.97 10.81
CA ALA A 32 -4.07 -2.20 12.24
C ALA A 32 -2.72 -2.84 12.61
N LYS A 33 -2.26 -3.82 11.82
CA LYS A 33 -0.91 -4.42 11.96
C LYS A 33 0.19 -3.36 11.78
N LEU A 34 0.13 -2.54 10.74
CA LEU A 34 1.09 -1.46 10.47
C LEU A 34 1.18 -0.41 11.61
N GLN A 35 0.09 -0.20 12.35
CA GLN A 35 0.03 0.76 13.47
C GLN A 35 0.45 0.16 14.81
N SER A 36 0.28 -1.15 15.00
CA SER A 36 0.58 -1.85 16.26
C SER A 36 2.05 -2.29 16.36
N ILE A 37 2.70 -2.62 15.23
CA ILE A 37 4.12 -2.94 15.18
C ILE A 37 4.96 -1.68 15.41
N ARG A 38 5.75 -1.66 16.48
CA ARG A 38 6.62 -0.54 16.84
C ARG A 38 8.07 -0.87 16.57
N ILE A 39 8.73 -0.02 15.80
CA ILE A 39 10.17 -0.07 15.58
C ILE A 39 10.84 0.77 16.67
N GLU A 40 11.69 0.16 17.49
CA GLU A 40 12.37 0.87 18.59
C GLU A 40 13.33 1.94 18.08
N LYS A 41 14.17 1.60 17.08
CA LYS A 41 15.12 2.52 16.48
C LYS A 41 15.64 1.99 15.15
N ILE A 42 15.59 2.81 14.11
CA ILE A 42 16.23 2.57 12.82
C ILE A 42 16.97 3.85 12.44
N ASP A 43 18.27 3.71 12.16
CA ASP A 43 19.11 4.78 11.64
C ASP A 43 19.59 4.38 10.25
N VAL A 44 19.13 5.13 9.25
CA VAL A 44 19.50 4.95 7.85
C VAL A 44 20.27 6.20 7.44
N GLN A 45 21.52 6.03 6.98
CA GLN A 45 22.37 7.13 6.53
C GLN A 45 22.86 6.85 5.11
N ASP A 46 22.50 7.72 4.17
CA ASP A 46 22.90 7.65 2.76
C ASP A 46 22.65 6.29 2.10
N VAL A 47 21.55 5.63 2.47
CA VAL A 47 21.22 4.30 1.95
C VAL A 47 20.24 4.44 0.80
N SER A 48 20.40 3.59 -0.23
CA SER A 48 19.46 3.55 -1.34
C SER A 48 18.07 3.07 -0.90
N VAL A 49 17.01 3.61 -1.50
CA VAL A 49 15.62 3.23 -1.20
C VAL A 49 15.41 1.70 -1.21
N ASP A 50 16.01 0.97 -2.15
CA ASP A 50 15.88 -0.49 -2.23
C ASP A 50 16.41 -1.21 -0.98
N GLU A 51 17.56 -0.79 -0.48
CA GLU A 51 18.17 -1.33 0.75
C GLU A 51 17.36 -0.96 2.00
N VAL A 52 16.83 0.26 2.06
CA VAL A 52 15.92 0.68 3.14
C VAL A 52 14.70 -0.23 3.22
N PHE A 53 14.06 -0.51 2.08
CA PHE A 53 12.90 -1.40 2.03
C PHE A 53 13.26 -2.86 2.34
N LYS A 54 14.46 -3.34 1.97
CA LYS A 54 14.94 -4.69 2.39
C LYS A 54 15.08 -4.78 3.90
N GLN A 55 15.68 -3.78 4.53
CA GLN A 55 15.84 -3.73 5.97
C GLN A 55 14.48 -3.67 6.68
N LEU A 56 13.56 -2.82 6.20
CA LEU A 56 12.20 -2.75 6.73
C LEU A 56 11.45 -4.09 6.63
N ARG A 57 11.61 -4.84 5.53
CA ARG A 57 11.01 -6.17 5.38
C ARG A 57 11.56 -7.16 6.42
N ALA A 58 12.87 -7.18 6.63
CA ALA A 58 13.50 -8.06 7.61
C ALA A 58 13.04 -7.72 9.03
N THR A 59 13.05 -6.43 9.39
CA THR A 59 12.62 -5.96 10.71
C THR A 59 11.12 -6.17 10.94
N SER A 60 10.27 -5.97 9.93
CA SER A 60 8.84 -6.30 9.99
C SER A 60 8.66 -7.78 10.31
N LYS A 61 9.26 -8.67 9.51
CA LYS A 61 9.13 -10.11 9.68
C LYS A 61 9.54 -10.63 11.06
N GLU A 62 10.55 -10.03 11.68
CA GLU A 62 11.05 -10.40 13.01
C GLU A 62 10.13 -9.90 14.15
N LEU A 63 9.55 -8.70 14.00
CA LEU A 63 8.68 -8.09 14.99
C LEU A 63 7.20 -8.53 14.86
N ASP A 64 6.84 -9.14 13.74
CA ASP A 64 5.48 -9.59 13.41
C ASP A 64 5.18 -10.99 13.99
N PRO A 65 4.07 -11.17 14.74
CA PRO A 65 3.67 -12.49 15.25
C PRO A 65 3.20 -13.45 14.15
N ASP A 66 2.71 -12.93 13.03
CA ASP A 66 2.26 -13.73 11.88
C ASP A 66 3.42 -14.08 10.93
N HIS A 67 4.61 -13.47 11.09
CA HIS A 67 5.77 -13.59 10.18
C HIS A 67 5.50 -13.38 8.69
N GLU A 68 4.31 -12.93 8.29
CA GLU A 68 3.97 -12.66 6.89
C GLU A 68 4.73 -11.45 6.34
N GLY A 69 5.05 -10.49 7.22
CA GLY A 69 5.74 -9.25 6.85
C GLY A 69 4.94 -8.42 5.86
N VAL A 70 5.44 -7.22 5.56
CA VAL A 70 4.78 -6.33 4.59
C VAL A 70 5.33 -6.56 3.20
N ASN A 71 4.45 -6.85 2.24
CA ASN A 71 4.82 -6.89 0.82
C ASN A 71 4.86 -5.47 0.25
N PHE A 72 5.95 -5.12 -0.45
CA PHE A 72 6.12 -3.81 -1.07
C PHE A 72 6.22 -3.95 -2.59
N VAL A 73 5.31 -3.31 -3.31
CA VAL A 73 5.24 -3.31 -4.77
C VAL A 73 5.63 -1.94 -5.30
N PHE A 74 6.65 -1.88 -6.14
CA PHE A 74 7.08 -0.63 -6.78
C PHE A 74 6.46 -0.52 -8.17
N LYS A 75 5.72 0.56 -8.41
CA LYS A 75 5.22 0.90 -9.75
C LYS A 75 6.25 1.77 -10.47
N PRO A 76 6.79 1.34 -11.62
CA PRO A 76 7.67 2.18 -12.42
C PRO A 76 6.89 3.37 -13.00
N CYS A 77 7.58 4.49 -13.19
CA CYS A 77 7.04 5.66 -13.90
C CYS A 77 6.81 5.32 -15.39
N ALA A 78 6.02 6.14 -16.09
CA ALA A 78 5.61 5.96 -17.50
C ALA A 78 6.76 5.69 -18.48
N ASN A 79 7.98 6.12 -18.16
CA ASN A 79 9.18 5.90 -18.98
C ASN A 79 9.94 4.59 -18.64
N GLY A 80 9.44 3.78 -17.71
CA GLY A 80 10.14 2.60 -17.20
C GLY A 80 11.36 2.90 -16.32
N ASP A 81 11.65 4.19 -16.09
CA ASP A 81 12.78 4.63 -15.30
C ASP A 81 12.65 4.19 -13.84
N THR A 82 13.56 3.30 -13.43
CA THR A 82 13.63 2.76 -12.07
C THR A 82 14.61 3.57 -11.19
N SER A 83 15.02 4.76 -11.64
CA SER A 83 16.01 5.63 -11.00
C SER A 83 15.66 6.01 -9.57
N PHE A 84 14.38 5.96 -9.21
CA PHE A 84 13.92 6.20 -7.84
C PHE A 84 14.45 5.18 -6.81
N ARG A 85 14.75 3.93 -7.21
CA ARG A 85 15.28 2.90 -6.29
C ARG A 85 16.71 3.18 -5.83
N LYS A 86 17.45 3.97 -6.61
CA LYS A 86 18.84 4.38 -6.34
C LYS A 86 18.94 5.72 -5.61
N ARG A 87 17.82 6.38 -5.29
CA ARG A 87 17.85 7.62 -4.51
C ARG A 87 18.38 7.30 -3.12
N ASN A 88 19.34 8.08 -2.65
CA ASN A 88 19.87 7.95 -1.31
C ASN A 88 18.97 8.72 -0.35
N VAL A 89 18.75 8.12 0.82
CA VAL A 89 17.86 8.65 1.83
C VAL A 89 18.55 8.55 3.19
N THR A 90 18.54 9.66 3.94
CA THR A 90 19.11 9.74 5.29
C THR A 90 17.99 10.09 6.26
N ILE A 91 17.64 9.16 7.14
CA ILE A 91 16.58 9.36 8.15
C ILE A 91 16.89 8.55 9.40
N SER A 92 16.61 9.16 10.56
CA SER A 92 16.70 8.54 11.86
C SER A 92 15.33 8.53 12.53
N PHE A 93 14.86 7.36 12.93
CA PHE A 93 13.58 7.17 13.60
C PHE A 93 13.77 6.58 14.99
N LYS A 94 12.93 6.99 15.95
CA LYS A 94 12.85 6.41 17.28
C LYS A 94 11.41 6.14 17.63
N ARG A 95 11.09 4.89 17.96
CA ARG A 95 9.78 4.46 18.48
C ARG A 95 8.62 4.89 17.59
N LEU A 96 8.69 4.53 16.31
CA LEU A 96 7.63 4.82 15.33
C LEU A 96 6.93 3.53 14.87
N PRO A 97 5.62 3.59 14.55
CA PRO A 97 4.94 2.47 13.92
C PRO A 97 5.44 2.28 12.48
N LEU A 98 5.40 1.04 12.00
CA LEU A 98 5.90 0.68 10.66
C LEU A 98 5.26 1.53 9.55
N GLY A 99 3.96 1.81 9.64
CA GLY A 99 3.24 2.67 8.69
C GLY A 99 3.80 4.10 8.61
N GLU A 100 4.15 4.71 9.74
CA GLU A 100 4.73 6.05 9.76
C GLU A 100 6.16 6.05 9.20
N VAL A 101 6.95 5.02 9.49
CA VAL A 101 8.30 4.88 8.93
C VAL A 101 8.24 4.86 7.40
N ILE A 102 7.34 4.05 6.82
CA ILE A 102 7.13 3.99 5.37
C ILE A 102 6.76 5.36 4.81
N ARG A 103 5.81 6.04 5.46
CA ARG A 103 5.37 7.38 5.07
C ARG A 103 6.53 8.38 5.04
N TYR A 104 7.39 8.42 6.06
CA TYR A 104 8.54 9.32 6.09
C TYR A 104 9.61 8.98 5.06
N VAL A 105 9.87 7.69 4.83
CA VAL A 105 10.79 7.24 3.76
C VAL A 105 10.28 7.70 2.40
N CYS A 106 8.99 7.51 2.12
CA CYS A 106 8.37 7.98 0.89
C CYS A 106 8.43 9.51 0.76
N LEU A 107 8.20 10.26 1.85
CA LEU A 107 8.27 11.72 1.84
C LEU A 107 9.69 12.22 1.53
N SER A 108 10.71 11.62 2.14
CA SER A 108 12.12 11.98 1.91
C SER A 108 12.59 11.65 0.49
N ALA A 109 12.11 10.53 -0.07
CA ALA A 109 12.43 10.11 -1.43
C ALA A 109 11.58 10.77 -2.52
N GLY A 110 10.56 11.55 -2.14
CA GLY A 110 9.59 12.15 -3.06
C GLY A 110 8.76 11.09 -3.80
N LEU A 111 8.21 10.13 -3.07
CA LEU A 111 7.38 9.03 -3.57
C LEU A 111 5.98 9.10 -2.93
N HIS A 112 4.98 8.60 -3.66
CA HIS A 112 3.64 8.35 -3.12
C HIS A 112 3.50 6.87 -2.74
N TYR A 113 2.73 6.60 -1.70
CA TYR A 113 2.38 5.25 -1.30
C TYR A 113 0.86 5.10 -1.20
N GLY A 114 0.39 3.89 -1.49
CA GLY A 114 -0.99 3.44 -1.30
C GLY A 114 -0.97 2.12 -0.55
N VAL A 115 -1.88 1.96 0.40
CA VAL A 115 -2.04 0.71 1.15
C VAL A 115 -3.19 -0.06 0.51
N GLU A 116 -2.88 -1.21 -0.07
CA GLU A 116 -3.86 -2.17 -0.57
C GLU A 116 -4.01 -3.32 0.46
N ASP A 117 -5.00 -4.19 0.27
CA ASP A 117 -5.37 -5.25 1.23
C ASP A 117 -4.21 -6.17 1.65
N SER A 118 -3.21 -6.40 0.79
CA SER A 118 -2.08 -7.30 1.07
C SER A 118 -0.70 -6.73 0.72
N ALA A 119 -0.64 -5.48 0.27
CA ALA A 119 0.62 -4.88 -0.15
C ALA A 119 0.61 -3.35 -0.03
N VAL A 120 1.78 -2.80 0.26
CA VAL A 120 2.04 -1.38 0.13
C VAL A 120 2.58 -1.12 -1.26
N VAL A 121 1.82 -0.35 -2.04
CA VAL A 121 2.20 0.07 -3.38
C VAL A 121 2.93 1.40 -3.28
N VAL A 122 4.15 1.47 -3.77
CA VAL A 122 4.96 2.69 -3.83
C VAL A 122 5.09 3.12 -5.29
N ALA A 123 4.81 4.37 -5.58
CA ALA A 123 4.97 4.96 -6.91
C ALA A 123 5.69 6.31 -6.84
N ASP A 124 6.25 6.73 -7.96
CA ASP A 124 6.81 8.08 -8.08
C ASP A 124 5.70 9.14 -8.05
N GLN A 125 6.03 10.38 -7.68
CA GLN A 125 5.08 11.50 -7.64
C GLN A 125 4.33 11.72 -8.96
N SER A 126 4.96 11.37 -10.08
CA SER A 126 4.36 11.43 -11.42
C SER A 126 3.23 10.43 -11.66
N VAL A 127 3.10 9.39 -10.83
CA VAL A 127 2.11 8.33 -10.98
C VAL A 127 1.08 8.45 -9.86
N SER A 128 -0.11 8.94 -10.20
CA SER A 128 -1.25 8.96 -9.27
C SER A 128 -1.75 7.53 -9.03
N LEU A 129 -1.67 7.04 -7.78
CA LEU A 129 -2.21 5.72 -7.42
C LEU A 129 -3.75 5.73 -7.31
N ALA A 130 -4.35 6.90 -7.05
CA ALA A 130 -5.79 7.09 -7.03
C ALA A 130 -6.34 7.13 -8.47
N GLY A 131 -6.80 5.99 -8.96
CA GLY A 131 -7.34 5.84 -10.31
C GLY A 131 -8.75 6.44 -10.45
N MET A 132 -8.85 7.77 -10.53
CA MET A 132 -10.04 8.39 -11.12
C MET A 132 -9.80 8.57 -12.62
N GLU A 133 -10.37 7.68 -13.41
CA GLU A 133 -10.30 7.73 -14.88
C GLU A 133 -11.63 8.25 -15.43
N THR A 134 -11.61 9.39 -16.12
CA THR A 134 -12.79 9.86 -16.88
C THR A 134 -12.79 9.16 -18.23
N ARG A 135 -13.79 8.30 -18.47
CA ARG A 135 -13.97 7.61 -19.75
C ARG A 135 -15.07 8.27 -20.57
N PHE A 136 -14.78 8.55 -21.84
CA PHE A 136 -15.78 9.02 -22.80
C PHE A 136 -16.38 7.81 -23.53
N TYR A 137 -17.69 7.62 -23.41
CA TYR A 137 -18.43 6.62 -24.17
C TYR A 137 -19.20 7.31 -25.29
N ARG A 138 -19.08 6.80 -26.52
CA ARG A 138 -20.00 7.20 -27.60
C ARG A 138 -21.35 6.60 -27.30
N VAL A 139 -22.37 7.44 -27.25
CA VAL A 139 -23.75 7.04 -26.98
C VAL A 139 -24.58 7.32 -28.24
N GLU A 140 -25.29 6.30 -28.73
CA GLU A 140 -26.20 6.44 -29.87
C GLU A 140 -27.38 7.36 -29.52
N ALA A 141 -27.91 8.05 -30.52
CA ALA A 141 -29.08 8.91 -30.36
C ALA A 141 -30.30 8.06 -29.91
N GLY A 142 -30.92 8.45 -28.79
CA GLY A 142 -32.10 7.76 -28.23
C GLY A 142 -31.84 6.93 -26.97
N VAL A 143 -30.60 6.81 -26.48
CA VAL A 143 -30.29 6.10 -25.21
C VAL A 143 -30.76 6.86 -23.98
N LEU A 144 -30.90 8.18 -24.06
CA LEU A 144 -31.39 9.01 -22.97
C LEU A 144 -32.81 9.47 -23.29
N ASP A 145 -33.80 8.82 -22.67
CA ASP A 145 -35.16 9.35 -22.58
C ASP A 145 -35.14 10.55 -21.63
N ALA A 146 -34.88 11.74 -22.16
CA ALA A 146 -35.10 12.95 -21.38
C ALA A 146 -36.61 13.07 -21.11
N PRO A 147 -37.07 13.00 -19.83
CA PRO A 147 -38.45 13.28 -19.53
C PRO A 147 -38.77 14.68 -20.05
N ARG A 148 -39.80 14.78 -20.90
CA ARG A 148 -40.21 16.03 -21.55
C ARG A 148 -40.19 17.17 -20.53
N THR A 149 -39.18 18.01 -20.62
CA THR A 149 -39.13 19.22 -19.79
C THR A 149 -40.35 20.05 -20.19
N ARG A 150 -41.00 20.60 -19.15
CA ARG A 150 -42.28 21.31 -19.28
C ARG A 150 -42.17 22.34 -20.41
N LYS A 151 -43.05 22.25 -21.42
CA LYS A 151 -43.10 23.21 -22.54
C LYS A 151 -42.96 24.62 -21.99
N ALA A 152 -41.94 25.34 -22.45
CA ALA A 152 -41.78 26.75 -22.15
C ALA A 152 -43.05 27.49 -22.60
N LYS A 153 -43.73 28.14 -21.66
CA LYS A 153 -44.85 29.03 -21.95
C LYS A 153 -44.29 30.21 -22.73
N PRO A 154 -44.74 30.47 -23.97
CA PRO A 154 -44.28 31.65 -24.69
C PRO A 154 -44.65 32.89 -23.88
N LEU A 155 -43.65 33.70 -23.53
CA LEU A 155 -43.87 34.99 -22.91
C LEU A 155 -44.55 35.87 -23.95
N LYS A 156 -45.80 36.26 -23.69
CA LYS A 156 -46.53 37.23 -24.51
C LYS A 156 -45.72 38.52 -24.50
N GLY A 157 -45.21 38.92 -25.65
CA GLY A 157 -44.47 40.18 -25.80
C GLY A 157 -45.35 41.37 -25.38
N PRO A 158 -44.77 42.42 -24.77
CA PRO A 158 -45.51 43.61 -24.39
C PRO A 158 -45.87 44.40 -25.66
N GLY A 159 -47.06 44.17 -26.20
CA GLY A 159 -47.59 44.98 -27.30
C GLY A 159 -48.58 44.25 -28.20
N GLU A 160 -49.77 43.95 -27.70
CA GLU A 160 -50.94 43.80 -28.58
C GLU A 160 -52.18 44.18 -27.76
N ASN A 161 -52.76 45.33 -28.15
CA ASN A 161 -54.00 45.90 -27.64
C ASN A 161 -55.19 45.25 -28.34
#